data_AF-A0A2D4QWB1-F1
#
_entry.id   AF-A0A2D4QWB1-F1
#
_cell.length_a   1.000
_cell.length_b   1.000
_cell.length_c   1.000
_cell.angle_alpha   90.00
_cell.angle_beta   90.00
_cell.angle_gamma   90.00
#
_symmetry.space_group_name_H-M   'P 1'
#
loop_
_entity.id
_entity.type
_entity.pdbx_description
1 polymer ?
#
loop_
_entity_poly.entity_id
_entity_poly.type
_entity_poly.pdbx_seq_one_letter_code
_entity_poly.pdbx_strand_id
1 'polypeptide(L)'
;MPYIGKQLVRGQNRKLDDISSGFNGSQTTFTLQIASQNVSVGSALQLWISVGGVIQNPLTDFTIAGNQITFTTAPAASLDFFGVIQGDVTDTNTPGDATVTTSKLATGLTVNLADGSAATSSLQLGGTDSGLFSSAADKVNVTTGGVERLEIGSSEVVFNDGSNDVDFRVESNGNSQMLFVDAGNDRVGIGTASPANNLDLAIDSNNEGIRLSSSTNVFGKIDFHSNRSGADAALGIIDFNWNGTQVARIIGGAGTDTTNKDDGALQFHTAAAGSATEAMRIDSSGRLLLNGGSDVRMELGTNGTTGTNDRNHIRADGDILKYNCCDNGQHIFEENGTERMRIDSSGNVGIGNSTPSSYNAVADDLVVGNQSGAHGITIAAENNNTGYLHWADGTGSTAETRAGRIAYSHADNSFRFDTAASERMRLDSSGRLLVGTSSGTSSPNAIQTGGGGTMISSSGSISNNGTLDLTVGTSNICFWSGFLFVNNIDAANGLNRTQSTFSVFADNQNASSQFTQIASRNGSSSRSFTVTYVDNGIIRITNTSGSTCNVSAGFFGGGINMG
;
A
#
# COMPACT_ATOMS: atom_id res chain seq x y z
N MET A 1 -74.70 -61.97 45.31
CA MET A 1 -73.68 -62.58 46.20
C MET A 1 -72.30 -62.32 45.60
N PRO A 2 -71.39 -61.61 46.28
CA PRO A 2 -70.01 -61.48 45.83
C PRO A 2 -69.32 -62.83 45.94
N TYR A 3 -68.66 -63.25 44.86
CA TYR A 3 -67.92 -64.50 44.80
C TYR A 3 -66.56 -64.31 45.48
N ILE A 4 -66.34 -65.00 46.60
CA ILE A 4 -65.03 -65.10 47.25
C ILE A 4 -64.23 -66.18 46.51
N GLY A 5 -63.31 -65.75 45.65
CA GLY A 5 -62.38 -66.63 44.94
C GLY A 5 -61.72 -65.90 43.76
N LYS A 6 -60.44 -66.19 43.47
CA LYS A 6 -59.68 -65.57 42.37
C LYS A 6 -60.42 -65.70 41.04
N GLN A 7 -60.51 -64.61 40.28
CA GLN A 7 -61.03 -64.60 38.90
C GLN A 7 -60.20 -65.56 38.03
N LEU A 8 -60.82 -66.64 37.55
CA LEU A 8 -60.19 -67.56 36.60
C LEU A 8 -60.01 -66.83 35.25
N VAL A 9 -58.76 -66.69 34.83
CA VAL A 9 -58.38 -66.22 33.48
C VAL A 9 -58.77 -67.32 32.48
N ARG A 10 -59.48 -66.94 31.40
CA ARG A 10 -60.19 -67.85 30.48
C ARG A 10 -59.24 -68.58 29.54
N GLY A 11 -59.03 -69.88 29.76
CA GLY A 11 -59.03 -70.85 28.66
C GLY A 11 -60.45 -71.41 28.53
N GLN A 12 -61.00 -71.52 27.32
CA GLN A 12 -62.31 -72.16 27.16
C GLN A 12 -62.14 -73.66 27.43
N ASN A 13 -62.95 -74.22 28.34
CA ASN A 13 -63.03 -75.67 28.50
C ASN A 13 -63.65 -76.24 27.23
N ARG A 14 -62.89 -77.07 26.50
CA ARG A 14 -63.33 -77.65 25.23
C ARG A 14 -63.73 -79.10 25.45
N LYS A 15 -65.01 -79.44 25.21
CA LYS A 15 -65.54 -80.80 25.35
C LYS A 15 -65.05 -81.65 24.17
N LEU A 16 -64.43 -82.78 24.47
CA LEU A 16 -64.04 -83.80 23.51
C LEU A 16 -65.28 -84.52 22.96
N ASP A 17 -65.19 -84.93 21.71
CA ASP A 17 -66.18 -85.79 21.08
C ASP A 17 -66.25 -87.14 21.78
N ASP A 18 -67.41 -87.78 21.69
CA ASP A 18 -67.64 -89.07 22.31
C ASP A 18 -66.90 -90.18 21.54
N ILE A 19 -65.97 -90.86 22.22
CA ILE A 19 -65.20 -91.99 21.67
C ILE A 19 -65.72 -93.36 22.14
N SER A 20 -66.81 -93.40 22.92
CA SER A 20 -67.35 -94.63 23.53
C SER A 20 -67.75 -95.71 22.53
N SER A 21 -68.14 -95.31 21.30
CA SER A 21 -68.45 -96.25 20.21
C SER A 21 -67.29 -97.18 19.84
N GLY A 22 -66.05 -96.82 20.17
CA GLY A 22 -64.86 -97.64 19.97
C GLY A 22 -64.54 -98.58 21.13
N PHE A 23 -65.25 -98.53 22.26
CA PHE A 23 -64.94 -99.32 23.44
C PHE A 23 -65.39 -100.79 23.27
N ASN A 24 -64.44 -101.71 23.31
CA ASN A 24 -64.67 -103.15 23.06
C ASN A 24 -63.95 -104.08 24.06
N GLY A 25 -63.33 -103.52 25.10
CA GLY A 25 -62.56 -104.27 26.10
C GLY A 25 -61.16 -104.72 25.66
N SER A 26 -60.70 -104.37 24.44
CA SER A 26 -59.36 -104.71 23.94
C SER A 26 -58.58 -103.53 23.36
N GLN A 27 -59.25 -102.53 22.76
CA GLN A 27 -58.58 -101.35 22.21
C GLN A 27 -58.25 -100.35 23.32
N THR A 28 -57.00 -99.91 23.40
CA THR A 28 -56.51 -98.98 24.42
C THR A 28 -56.33 -97.56 23.91
N THR A 29 -56.10 -97.37 22.60
CA THR A 29 -55.80 -96.07 22.00
C THR A 29 -56.94 -95.55 21.12
N PHE A 30 -57.29 -94.28 21.33
CA PHE A 30 -58.35 -93.57 20.63
C PHE A 30 -57.88 -92.18 20.21
N THR A 31 -58.42 -91.65 19.11
CA THR A 31 -58.12 -90.29 18.66
C THR A 31 -59.02 -89.30 19.39
N LEU A 32 -58.42 -88.27 19.98
CA LEU A 32 -59.12 -87.13 20.57
C LEU A 32 -59.58 -86.19 19.47
N GLN A 33 -60.89 -85.90 19.47
CA GLN A 33 -61.51 -84.97 18.52
C GLN A 33 -62.42 -83.98 19.23
N ILE A 34 -62.66 -82.84 18.59
CA ILE A 34 -63.72 -81.88 18.96
C ILE A 34 -64.41 -81.46 17.67
N ALA A 35 -65.73 -81.59 17.60
CA ALA A 35 -66.51 -81.33 16.38
C ALA A 35 -65.96 -82.08 15.15
N SER A 36 -65.56 -83.34 15.36
CA SER A 36 -64.99 -84.28 14.38
C SER A 36 -63.63 -83.88 13.79
N GLN A 37 -62.92 -82.95 14.42
CA GLN A 37 -61.55 -82.57 14.06
C GLN A 37 -60.56 -83.06 15.12
N ASN A 38 -59.46 -83.68 14.69
CA ASN A 38 -58.40 -84.14 15.57
C ASN A 38 -57.84 -82.96 16.40
N VAL A 39 -57.78 -83.13 17.72
CA VAL A 39 -57.21 -82.14 18.63
C VAL A 39 -56.00 -82.72 19.33
N SER A 40 -54.89 -81.99 19.31
CA SER A 40 -53.70 -82.34 20.10
C SER A 40 -53.79 -81.67 21.46
N VAL A 41 -53.37 -82.39 22.50
CA VAL A 41 -53.29 -81.86 23.86
C VAL A 41 -51.88 -82.01 24.39
N GLY A 42 -51.37 -80.94 25.02
CA GLY A 42 -49.96 -80.84 25.39
C GLY A 42 -49.58 -81.78 26.52
N SER A 43 -50.51 -82.11 27.41
CA SER A 43 -50.29 -83.04 28.52
C SER A 43 -51.57 -83.76 28.93
N ALA A 44 -51.45 -85.01 29.39
CA ALA A 44 -52.57 -85.75 29.97
C ALA A 44 -53.19 -85.01 31.18
N LEU A 45 -52.40 -84.21 31.90
CA LEU A 45 -52.87 -83.40 33.03
C LEU A 45 -53.83 -82.27 32.64
N GLN A 46 -53.90 -81.91 31.35
CA GLN A 46 -54.87 -80.94 30.84
C GLN A 46 -56.24 -81.57 30.60
N LEU A 47 -56.38 -82.89 30.70
CA LEU A 47 -57.63 -83.57 30.42
C LEU A 47 -58.36 -83.96 31.70
N TRP A 48 -59.66 -83.71 31.72
CA TRP A 48 -60.58 -84.40 32.61
C TRP A 48 -61.30 -85.47 31.81
N ILE A 49 -60.96 -86.72 32.09
CA ILE A 49 -61.51 -87.90 31.41
C ILE A 49 -62.36 -88.71 32.39
N SER A 50 -63.56 -89.07 31.96
CA SER A 50 -64.44 -90.02 32.62
C SER A 50 -64.77 -91.17 31.66
N VAL A 51 -64.67 -92.39 32.17
CA VAL A 51 -65.07 -93.62 31.46
C VAL A 51 -66.02 -94.38 32.37
N GLY A 52 -67.23 -94.70 31.89
CA GLY A 52 -68.25 -95.38 32.67
C GLY A 52 -68.71 -94.62 33.93
N GLY A 53 -68.60 -93.29 33.92
CA GLY A 53 -68.89 -92.43 35.08
C GLY A 53 -67.77 -92.32 36.12
N VAL A 54 -66.62 -93.00 35.91
CA VAL A 54 -65.46 -92.93 36.80
C VAL A 54 -64.40 -91.98 36.23
N ILE A 55 -64.00 -90.98 37.00
CA ILE A 55 -62.90 -90.07 36.63
C ILE A 55 -61.58 -90.85 36.63
N GLN A 56 -60.84 -90.73 35.53
CA GLN A 56 -59.57 -91.41 35.32
C GLN A 56 -58.42 -90.55 35.84
N ASN A 57 -57.43 -91.16 36.50
CA ASN A 57 -56.22 -90.48 36.94
C ASN A 57 -55.28 -90.28 35.75
N PRO A 58 -54.97 -89.04 35.36
CA PRO A 58 -54.03 -88.78 34.27
C PRO A 58 -52.65 -89.38 34.58
N LEU A 59 -51.94 -89.83 33.53
CA LEU A 59 -50.62 -90.49 33.57
C LEU A 59 -50.61 -91.92 34.13
N THR A 60 -51.60 -92.29 34.96
CA THR A 60 -51.73 -93.65 35.51
C THR A 60 -52.77 -94.47 34.76
N ASP A 61 -53.96 -93.91 34.58
CA ASP A 61 -55.09 -94.60 33.95
C ASP A 61 -55.14 -94.31 32.43
N PHE A 62 -54.51 -93.22 32.00
CA PHE A 62 -54.30 -92.91 30.59
C PHE A 62 -53.05 -92.04 30.36
N THR A 63 -52.47 -92.16 29.18
CA THR A 63 -51.42 -91.27 28.67
C THR A 63 -51.87 -90.62 27.36
N ILE A 64 -51.24 -89.50 27.01
CA ILE A 64 -51.50 -88.78 25.75
C ILE A 64 -50.23 -88.74 24.92
N ALA A 65 -50.38 -88.93 23.60
CA ALA A 65 -49.36 -88.59 22.62
C ALA A 65 -50.02 -87.86 21.43
N GLY A 66 -49.76 -86.55 21.31
CA GLY A 66 -50.37 -85.71 20.27
C GLY A 66 -51.89 -85.66 20.38
N ASN A 67 -52.58 -86.18 19.37
CA ASN A 67 -54.04 -86.27 19.30
C ASN A 67 -54.59 -87.62 19.77
N GLN A 68 -53.79 -88.49 20.39
CA GLN A 68 -54.25 -89.81 20.84
C GLN A 68 -54.26 -89.92 22.36
N ILE A 69 -55.34 -90.48 22.88
CA ILE A 69 -55.45 -90.96 24.25
C ILE A 69 -55.25 -92.46 24.29
N THR A 70 -54.38 -92.93 25.18
CA THR A 70 -54.14 -94.35 25.42
C THR A 70 -54.49 -94.68 26.87
N PHE A 71 -55.55 -95.44 27.08
CA PHE A 71 -55.90 -95.97 28.40
C PHE A 71 -54.98 -97.15 28.76
N THR A 72 -54.52 -97.21 30.00
CA THR A 72 -53.69 -98.33 30.46
C THR A 72 -54.48 -99.63 30.60
N THR A 73 -55.79 -99.53 30.84
CA THR A 73 -56.75 -100.65 30.75
C THR A 73 -57.78 -100.36 29.66
N ALA A 74 -58.00 -101.30 28.74
CA ALA A 74 -58.94 -101.12 27.64
C ALA A 74 -60.38 -100.92 28.17
N PRO A 75 -61.07 -99.83 27.81
CA PRO A 75 -62.45 -99.59 28.23
C PRO A 75 -63.38 -100.72 27.77
N ALA A 76 -64.19 -101.26 28.69
CA ALA A 76 -65.16 -102.32 28.37
C ALA A 76 -66.28 -101.80 27.44
N ALA A 77 -66.91 -102.72 26.69
CA ALA A 77 -68.01 -102.38 25.81
C ALA A 77 -69.20 -101.76 26.58
N SER A 78 -69.83 -100.75 25.98
CA SER A 78 -70.99 -100.01 26.54
C SER A 78 -70.69 -99.05 27.69
N LEU A 79 -69.42 -98.73 27.99
CA LEU A 79 -69.09 -97.66 28.92
C LEU A 79 -69.23 -96.30 28.24
N ASP A 80 -69.83 -95.32 28.94
CA ASP A 80 -69.91 -93.94 28.45
C ASP A 80 -68.56 -93.23 28.53
N PHE A 81 -68.33 -92.25 27.65
CA PHE A 81 -67.14 -91.39 27.68
C PHE A 81 -67.51 -89.91 27.87
N PHE A 82 -66.74 -89.22 28.72
CA PHE A 82 -66.75 -87.77 28.81
C PHE A 82 -65.32 -87.25 28.92
N GLY A 83 -64.95 -86.33 28.04
CA GLY A 83 -63.63 -85.70 28.06
C GLY A 83 -63.73 -84.19 27.93
N VAL A 84 -62.93 -83.45 28.69
CA VAL A 84 -62.78 -81.99 28.55
C VAL A 84 -61.30 -81.61 28.62
N ILE A 85 -60.86 -80.76 27.70
CA ILE A 85 -59.54 -80.12 27.72
C ILE A 85 -59.63 -78.85 28.58
N GLN A 86 -58.76 -78.75 29.58
CA GLN A 86 -58.61 -77.63 30.50
C GLN A 86 -57.49 -76.71 29.99
N GLY A 87 -57.86 -75.50 29.55
CA GLY A 87 -56.92 -74.51 29.04
C GLY A 87 -56.49 -74.75 27.59
N ASP A 88 -55.84 -73.75 27.00
CA ASP A 88 -55.24 -73.84 25.66
C ASP A 88 -53.71 -73.88 25.76
N VAL A 89 -53.06 -74.43 24.75
CA VAL A 89 -51.61 -74.44 24.60
C VAL A 89 -51.21 -73.10 23.98
N THR A 90 -51.09 -72.04 24.78
CA THR A 90 -50.41 -70.75 24.46
C THR A 90 -50.52 -70.33 22.98
N ASP A 91 -51.54 -69.54 22.62
CA ASP A 91 -51.67 -68.91 21.30
C ASP A 91 -50.42 -68.08 20.95
N THR A 92 -49.49 -68.68 20.21
CA THR A 92 -48.42 -67.97 19.49
C THR A 92 -48.89 -67.73 18.06
N ASN A 93 -50.01 -67.03 17.92
CA ASN A 93 -50.52 -66.69 16.60
C ASN A 93 -49.77 -65.47 16.06
N THR A 94 -49.32 -65.54 14.81
CA THR A 94 -48.97 -64.36 14.02
C THR A 94 -50.22 -63.47 13.95
N PRO A 95 -50.19 -62.22 14.44
CA PRO A 95 -51.30 -61.30 14.26
C PRO A 95 -51.61 -61.17 12.77
N GLY A 96 -52.88 -61.29 12.38
CA GLY A 96 -53.28 -61.07 10.99
C GLY A 96 -53.03 -59.62 10.56
N ASP A 97 -52.96 -59.37 9.26
CA ASP A 97 -52.73 -58.04 8.69
C ASP A 97 -53.69 -56.99 9.26
N ALA A 98 -53.17 -55.80 9.58
CA ALA A 98 -53.89 -54.67 10.17
C ALA A 98 -54.60 -54.96 11.52
N THR A 99 -54.41 -56.13 12.13
CA THR A 99 -55.09 -56.46 13.39
C THR A 99 -54.42 -55.86 14.61
N VAL A 100 -53.14 -55.48 14.55
CA VAL A 100 -52.46 -54.76 15.64
C VAL A 100 -52.74 -53.26 15.52
N THR A 101 -53.84 -52.83 16.11
CA THR A 101 -54.21 -51.40 16.21
C THR A 101 -53.39 -50.69 17.29
N THR A 102 -53.31 -49.36 17.25
CA THR A 102 -52.59 -48.57 18.28
C THR A 102 -53.07 -48.84 19.71
N SER A 103 -54.36 -49.15 19.94
CA SER A 103 -54.88 -49.54 21.26
C SER A 103 -54.40 -50.90 21.78
N LYS A 104 -53.82 -51.74 20.91
CA LYS A 104 -53.27 -53.05 21.25
C LYS A 104 -51.77 -52.97 21.58
N LEU A 105 -51.14 -51.84 21.29
CA LEU A 105 -49.78 -51.56 21.71
C LEU A 105 -49.83 -50.91 23.10
N ALA A 106 -48.97 -51.36 24.00
CA ALA A 106 -48.82 -50.73 25.31
C ALA A 106 -48.39 -49.26 25.12
N THR A 107 -48.72 -48.40 26.08
CA THR A 107 -48.37 -46.97 26.10
C THR A 107 -46.87 -46.66 26.14
N GLY A 108 -46.00 -47.68 26.08
CA GLY A 108 -44.54 -47.56 26.04
C GLY A 108 -43.89 -48.74 25.32
N LEU A 109 -44.26 -49.00 24.06
CA LEU A 109 -43.62 -50.02 23.23
C LEU A 109 -42.10 -49.82 23.23
N THR A 110 -41.37 -50.76 23.82
CA THR A 110 -39.91 -50.84 23.72
C THR A 110 -39.57 -51.77 22.56
N VAL A 111 -38.89 -51.25 21.54
CA VAL A 111 -38.40 -52.04 20.40
C VAL A 111 -36.90 -52.26 20.60
N ASN A 112 -36.51 -53.49 20.89
CA ASN A 112 -35.11 -53.87 20.90
C ASN A 112 -34.68 -54.12 19.45
N LEU A 113 -33.89 -53.21 18.89
CA LEU A 113 -33.28 -53.41 17.58
C LEU A 113 -32.17 -54.45 17.73
N ALA A 114 -32.30 -55.56 17.00
CA ALA A 114 -31.15 -56.43 16.79
C ALA A 114 -30.14 -55.73 15.85
N ASP A 115 -28.89 -56.18 15.89
CA ASP A 115 -27.90 -55.79 14.90
C ASP A 115 -28.42 -56.08 13.48
N GLY A 116 -28.18 -55.16 12.57
CA GLY A 116 -28.67 -55.23 11.20
C GLY A 116 -27.71 -54.58 10.22
N SER A 117 -28.18 -54.37 8.99
CA SER A 117 -27.42 -53.66 7.97
C SER A 117 -28.34 -52.74 7.17
N ALA A 118 -27.77 -51.86 6.35
CA ALA A 118 -28.55 -51.01 5.44
C ALA A 118 -29.43 -51.84 4.49
N ALA A 119 -28.95 -53.02 4.04
CA ALA A 119 -29.73 -53.92 3.20
C ALA A 119 -30.81 -54.72 3.96
N THR A 120 -30.66 -54.86 5.29
CA THR A 120 -31.53 -55.67 6.14
C THR A 120 -31.76 -54.95 7.48
N SER A 121 -32.59 -53.91 7.47
CA SER A 121 -32.86 -53.12 8.67
C SER A 121 -33.66 -53.92 9.71
N SER A 122 -33.31 -53.82 11.00
CA SER A 122 -34.00 -54.56 12.07
C SER A 122 -35.40 -54.02 12.39
N LEU A 123 -35.66 -52.75 12.09
CA LEU A 123 -37.01 -52.18 12.02
C LEU A 123 -37.26 -51.63 10.62
N GLN A 124 -38.08 -52.32 9.84
CA GLN A 124 -38.47 -51.92 8.48
C GLN A 124 -39.62 -50.90 8.53
N LEU A 125 -39.47 -49.79 7.80
CA LEU A 125 -40.45 -48.72 7.68
C LEU A 125 -40.97 -48.65 6.24
N GLY A 126 -41.78 -49.64 5.86
CA GLY A 126 -42.44 -49.74 4.56
C GLY A 126 -41.97 -50.91 3.70
N GLY A 127 -40.68 -50.96 3.37
CA GLY A 127 -40.06 -51.99 2.52
C GLY A 127 -38.94 -52.78 3.22
N THR A 128 -38.23 -53.64 2.48
CA THR A 128 -37.15 -54.48 3.06
C THR A 128 -35.83 -53.74 3.29
N ASP A 129 -35.69 -52.55 2.72
CA ASP A 129 -34.42 -51.83 2.53
C ASP A 129 -34.47 -50.39 3.08
N SER A 130 -35.52 -50.05 3.84
CA SER A 130 -35.71 -48.73 4.42
C SER A 130 -36.17 -48.89 5.86
N GLY A 131 -35.46 -48.27 6.81
CA GLY A 131 -35.69 -48.55 8.22
C GLY A 131 -34.60 -48.05 9.17
N LEU A 132 -34.64 -48.59 10.38
CA LEU A 132 -33.66 -48.39 11.44
C LEU A 132 -32.93 -49.69 11.73
N PHE A 133 -31.64 -49.61 12.03
CA PHE A 133 -30.84 -50.74 12.48
C PHE A 133 -29.72 -50.31 13.41
N SER A 134 -29.07 -51.27 14.05
CA SER A 134 -27.81 -51.05 14.76
C SER A 134 -26.68 -51.71 13.97
N SER A 135 -25.70 -50.93 13.52
CA SER A 135 -24.51 -51.45 12.83
C SER A 135 -23.48 -52.07 13.80
N ALA A 136 -23.49 -51.61 15.05
CA ALA A 136 -22.72 -52.13 16.18
C ALA A 136 -23.40 -51.72 17.51
N ALA A 137 -22.81 -52.11 18.64
CA ALA A 137 -23.23 -51.63 19.96
C ALA A 137 -23.21 -50.09 20.03
N ASP A 138 -24.20 -49.52 20.72
CA ASP A 138 -24.38 -48.08 20.92
C ASP A 138 -24.52 -47.26 19.62
N LYS A 139 -24.99 -47.89 18.53
CA LYS A 139 -25.27 -47.23 17.26
C LYS A 139 -26.72 -47.40 16.81
N VAL A 140 -27.26 -46.34 16.22
CA VAL A 140 -28.54 -46.35 15.52
C VAL A 140 -28.35 -45.73 14.16
N ASN A 141 -28.72 -46.46 13.13
CA ASN A 141 -28.51 -46.13 11.74
C ASN A 141 -29.86 -45.99 11.04
N VAL A 142 -29.94 -45.03 10.11
CA VAL A 142 -31.09 -44.82 9.24
C VAL A 142 -30.70 -45.23 7.83
N THR A 143 -31.50 -46.11 7.22
CA THR A 143 -31.32 -46.53 5.84
C THR A 143 -32.55 -46.27 5.00
N THR A 144 -32.34 -45.98 3.72
CA THR A 144 -33.39 -45.95 2.70
C THR A 144 -32.83 -46.50 1.39
N GLY A 145 -33.58 -47.35 0.71
CA GLY A 145 -33.16 -47.98 -0.53
C GLY A 145 -31.89 -48.82 -0.41
N GLY A 146 -31.63 -49.40 0.76
CA GLY A 146 -30.46 -50.23 1.04
C GLY A 146 -29.17 -49.45 1.31
N VAL A 147 -29.25 -48.11 1.35
CA VAL A 147 -28.13 -47.21 1.56
C VAL A 147 -28.28 -46.56 2.94
N GLU A 148 -27.22 -46.60 3.74
CA GLU A 148 -27.16 -45.87 4.99
C GLU A 148 -27.09 -44.36 4.72
N ARG A 149 -27.93 -43.59 5.40
CA ARG A 149 -27.99 -42.13 5.27
C ARG A 149 -27.38 -41.42 6.48
N LEU A 150 -27.56 -42.01 7.65
CA LEU A 150 -27.21 -41.43 8.94
C LEU A 150 -26.82 -42.55 9.90
N GLU A 151 -25.68 -42.39 10.56
CA GLU A 151 -25.29 -43.17 11.73
C GLU A 151 -25.23 -42.23 12.94
N ILE A 152 -25.89 -42.62 14.03
CA ILE A 152 -25.82 -41.96 15.32
C ILE A 152 -25.06 -42.91 16.25
N GLY A 153 -23.82 -42.57 16.57
CA GLY A 153 -23.01 -43.29 17.54
C GLY A 153 -22.90 -42.58 18.88
N SER A 154 -22.13 -43.18 19.79
CA SER A 154 -21.85 -42.59 21.10
C SER A 154 -20.82 -41.45 21.07
N SER A 155 -20.03 -41.32 20.00
CA SER A 155 -18.99 -40.29 19.83
C SER A 155 -19.33 -39.20 18.81
N GLU A 156 -20.08 -39.54 17.76
CA GLU A 156 -20.38 -38.63 16.65
C GLU A 156 -21.67 -39.03 15.91
N VAL A 157 -22.09 -38.16 15.00
CA VAL A 157 -23.18 -38.40 14.06
C VAL A 157 -22.60 -38.26 12.66
N VAL A 158 -22.65 -39.33 11.87
CA VAL A 158 -22.09 -39.37 10.52
C VAL A 158 -23.20 -39.43 9.50
N PHE A 159 -23.14 -38.56 8.50
CA PHE A 159 -24.00 -38.64 7.32
C PHE A 159 -23.22 -39.31 6.21
N ASN A 160 -23.84 -40.30 5.55
CA ASN A 160 -23.26 -40.99 4.40
C ASN A 160 -21.87 -41.64 4.67
N ASP A 161 -21.72 -42.37 5.78
CA ASP A 161 -20.46 -43.07 6.14
C ASP A 161 -20.03 -44.09 5.08
N GLY A 162 -21.01 -44.73 4.43
CA GLY A 162 -20.79 -45.65 3.31
C GLY A 162 -20.16 -45.03 2.05
N SER A 163 -19.87 -43.71 2.04
CA SER A 163 -19.23 -42.99 0.93
C SER A 163 -19.98 -43.13 -0.41
N ASN A 164 -21.32 -43.19 -0.34
CA ASN A 164 -22.15 -43.22 -1.54
C ASN A 164 -22.26 -41.81 -2.13
N ASP A 165 -22.61 -41.67 -3.41
CA ASP A 165 -22.93 -40.36 -3.98
C ASP A 165 -24.33 -39.90 -3.53
N VAL A 166 -24.41 -39.47 -2.27
CA VAL A 166 -25.64 -39.03 -1.62
C VAL A 166 -25.39 -37.68 -0.95
N ASP A 167 -25.95 -36.64 -1.56
CA ASP A 167 -25.82 -35.28 -1.07
C ASP A 167 -26.50 -35.05 0.29
N PHE A 168 -25.96 -34.10 1.05
CA PHE A 168 -26.58 -33.60 2.28
C PHE A 168 -27.00 -32.13 2.10
N ARG A 169 -28.22 -31.81 2.54
CA ARG A 169 -28.82 -30.49 2.33
C ARG A 169 -29.54 -30.00 3.57
N VAL A 170 -29.36 -28.70 3.87
CA VAL A 170 -30.15 -27.95 4.84
C VAL A 170 -30.85 -26.79 4.13
N GLU A 171 -32.17 -26.73 4.27
CA GLU A 171 -33.02 -25.73 3.63
C GLU A 171 -33.47 -24.63 4.61
N SER A 172 -33.78 -23.44 4.08
CA SER A 172 -34.54 -22.38 4.75
C SER A 172 -35.82 -22.08 3.98
N ASN A 173 -36.65 -21.17 4.50
CA ASN A 173 -37.93 -20.78 3.87
C ASN A 173 -37.78 -20.25 2.43
N GLY A 174 -36.61 -19.72 2.06
CA GLY A 174 -36.37 -19.11 0.75
C GLY A 174 -35.17 -19.67 -0.02
N ASN A 175 -34.38 -20.55 0.59
CA ASN A 175 -33.20 -21.12 -0.05
C ASN A 175 -33.08 -22.60 0.29
N SER A 176 -33.18 -23.41 -0.76
CA SER A 176 -33.15 -24.86 -0.64
C SER A 176 -31.72 -25.40 -0.48
N GLN A 177 -30.69 -24.56 -0.65
CA GLN A 177 -29.27 -24.88 -0.55
C GLN A 177 -28.57 -23.98 0.49
N MET A 178 -29.20 -23.68 1.64
CA MET A 178 -28.54 -22.87 2.66
C MET A 178 -27.22 -23.48 3.12
N LEU A 179 -27.18 -24.82 3.26
CA LEU A 179 -25.96 -25.60 3.32
C LEU A 179 -26.16 -26.82 2.42
N PHE A 180 -25.21 -27.05 1.53
CA PHE A 180 -25.23 -28.19 0.61
C PHE A 180 -23.85 -28.85 0.60
N VAL A 181 -23.82 -30.16 0.79
CA VAL A 181 -22.62 -31.00 0.61
C VAL A 181 -22.89 -31.88 -0.59
N ASP A 182 -22.11 -31.66 -1.65
CA ASP A 182 -22.09 -32.45 -2.87
C ASP A 182 -21.13 -33.62 -2.66
N ALA A 183 -21.70 -34.81 -2.48
CA ALA A 183 -20.92 -36.00 -2.16
C ALA A 183 -20.17 -36.54 -3.39
N GLY A 184 -20.71 -36.34 -4.60
CA GLY A 184 -20.10 -36.82 -5.84
C GLY A 184 -18.88 -36.02 -6.28
N ASN A 185 -18.79 -34.74 -5.89
CA ASN A 185 -17.69 -33.84 -6.26
C ASN A 185 -16.77 -33.41 -5.09
N ASP A 186 -17.03 -33.87 -3.86
CA ASP A 186 -16.31 -33.51 -2.63
C ASP A 186 -16.34 -32.00 -2.29
N ARG A 187 -17.51 -31.36 -2.37
CA ARG A 187 -17.64 -29.89 -2.23
C ARG A 187 -18.76 -29.44 -1.31
N VAL A 188 -18.58 -28.25 -0.75
CA VAL A 188 -19.59 -27.57 0.06
C VAL A 188 -20.06 -26.29 -0.64
N GLY A 189 -21.37 -26.17 -0.83
CA GLY A 189 -22.04 -24.96 -1.28
C GLY A 189 -22.79 -24.28 -0.14
N ILE A 190 -22.70 -22.96 -0.06
CA ILE A 190 -23.58 -22.11 0.76
C ILE A 190 -24.35 -21.23 -0.22
N GLY A 191 -25.66 -21.47 -0.31
CA GLY A 191 -26.57 -20.78 -1.23
C GLY A 191 -26.50 -21.25 -2.69
N THR A 192 -25.78 -22.34 -3.00
CA THR A 192 -25.63 -22.89 -4.36
C THR A 192 -25.74 -24.41 -4.37
N ALA A 193 -26.31 -24.96 -5.45
CA ALA A 193 -26.42 -26.41 -5.69
C ALA A 193 -25.27 -26.98 -6.50
N SER A 194 -24.37 -26.13 -7.01
CA SER A 194 -23.31 -26.54 -7.92
C SER A 194 -22.01 -25.82 -7.57
N PRO A 195 -21.45 -26.09 -6.38
CA PRO A 195 -20.21 -25.45 -5.94
C PRO A 195 -19.08 -25.75 -6.95
N ALA A 196 -18.43 -24.68 -7.43
CA ALA A 196 -17.33 -24.80 -8.39
C ALA A 196 -15.97 -25.07 -7.72
N ASN A 197 -15.86 -24.78 -6.42
CA ASN A 197 -14.68 -24.99 -5.58
C ASN A 197 -15.04 -25.82 -4.34
N ASN A 198 -14.04 -26.25 -3.56
CA ASN A 198 -14.24 -27.00 -2.30
C ASN A 198 -15.22 -26.30 -1.34
N LEU A 199 -15.17 -24.97 -1.30
CA LEU A 199 -16.20 -24.13 -0.67
C LEU A 199 -16.61 -23.05 -1.67
N ASP A 200 -17.90 -22.98 -1.96
CA ASP A 200 -18.47 -21.94 -2.82
C ASP A 200 -19.62 -21.24 -2.08
N LEU A 201 -19.52 -19.90 -1.96
CA LEU A 201 -20.52 -19.05 -1.34
C LEU A 201 -21.19 -18.24 -2.44
N ALA A 202 -22.43 -18.59 -2.78
CA ALA A 202 -23.21 -17.80 -3.71
C ALA A 202 -23.87 -16.63 -2.98
N ILE A 203 -23.72 -15.44 -3.55
CA ILE A 203 -24.29 -14.19 -3.06
C ILE A 203 -25.58 -13.93 -3.84
N ASP A 204 -26.63 -13.52 -3.15
CA ASP A 204 -27.90 -13.15 -3.77
C ASP A 204 -28.01 -11.63 -4.04
N SER A 205 -29.23 -11.12 -4.19
CA SER A 205 -29.51 -9.75 -4.60
C SER A 205 -29.10 -8.65 -3.60
N ASN A 206 -28.59 -8.96 -2.41
CA ASN A 206 -28.24 -7.91 -1.42
C ASN A 206 -26.74 -7.78 -1.12
N ASN A 207 -25.89 -8.27 -2.02
CA ASN A 207 -24.43 -8.10 -1.96
C ASN A 207 -23.80 -8.61 -0.65
N GLU A 208 -24.37 -9.67 -0.08
CA GLU A 208 -23.83 -10.38 1.08
C GLU A 208 -22.42 -10.93 0.84
N GLY A 209 -21.74 -11.32 1.91
CA GLY A 209 -20.41 -11.94 1.82
C GLY A 209 -19.97 -12.54 3.15
N ILE A 210 -18.66 -12.75 3.29
CA ILE A 210 -18.09 -13.30 4.52
C ILE A 210 -17.89 -12.16 5.53
N ARG A 211 -18.59 -12.23 6.66
CA ARG A 211 -18.39 -11.31 7.80
C ARG A 211 -17.56 -11.99 8.89
N LEU A 212 -16.41 -11.41 9.24
CA LEU A 212 -15.61 -11.79 10.40
C LEU A 212 -15.72 -10.69 11.46
N SER A 213 -16.36 -10.96 12.60
CA SER A 213 -16.56 -9.95 13.66
C SER A 213 -16.41 -10.51 15.06
N SER A 214 -15.90 -9.67 15.98
CA SER A 214 -15.87 -9.91 17.42
C SER A 214 -16.48 -8.74 18.18
N SER A 215 -17.11 -9.00 19.33
CA SER A 215 -17.62 -7.99 20.27
C SER A 215 -16.63 -7.64 21.38
N THR A 216 -15.42 -8.22 21.35
CA THR A 216 -14.37 -8.05 22.37
C THR A 216 -13.04 -7.66 21.72
N ASN A 217 -11.99 -7.45 22.52
CA ASN A 217 -10.65 -7.03 22.06
C ASN A 217 -9.86 -8.19 21.39
N VAL A 218 -10.39 -8.73 20.30
CA VAL A 218 -9.78 -9.77 19.43
C VAL A 218 -10.12 -9.47 17.96
N PHE A 219 -9.50 -10.18 17.01
CA PHE A 219 -9.66 -9.93 15.57
C PHE A 219 -10.15 -11.16 14.79
N GLY A 220 -10.81 -10.93 13.66
CA GLY A 220 -11.05 -11.96 12.65
C GLY A 220 -9.86 -12.08 11.69
N LYS A 221 -9.55 -13.29 11.22
CA LYS A 221 -8.42 -13.57 10.33
C LYS A 221 -8.88 -14.39 9.13
N ILE A 222 -8.40 -14.02 7.94
CA ILE A 222 -8.30 -14.92 6.79
C ILE A 222 -6.83 -15.31 6.69
N ASP A 223 -6.53 -16.61 6.78
CA ASP A 223 -5.16 -17.13 6.80
C ASP A 223 -4.83 -17.83 5.49
N PHE A 224 -3.91 -17.24 4.72
CA PHE A 224 -3.37 -17.87 3.52
C PHE A 224 -2.06 -18.57 3.88
N HIS A 225 -2.12 -19.88 4.11
CA HIS A 225 -0.99 -20.69 4.55
C HIS A 225 -0.58 -21.70 3.47
N SER A 226 0.53 -21.43 2.78
CA SER A 226 0.98 -22.25 1.65
C SER A 226 2.48 -22.54 1.73
N ASN A 227 2.87 -23.81 1.61
CA ASN A 227 4.28 -24.22 1.49
C ASN A 227 4.69 -24.36 0.01
N ARG A 228 4.80 -23.22 -0.69
CA ARG A 228 5.14 -23.18 -2.12
C ARG A 228 6.64 -23.33 -2.31
N SER A 229 7.11 -24.10 -3.30
CA SER A 229 8.55 -24.32 -3.59
C SER A 229 9.17 -23.33 -4.58
N GLY A 230 8.38 -22.68 -5.45
CA GLY A 230 8.88 -21.64 -6.37
C GLY A 230 9.19 -20.30 -5.68
N ALA A 231 10.18 -19.57 -6.22
CA ALA A 231 10.39 -18.14 -5.93
C ALA A 231 9.21 -17.32 -6.47
N ASP A 232 8.90 -16.19 -5.82
CA ASP A 232 7.79 -15.27 -6.19
C ASP A 232 6.41 -15.96 -6.29
N ALA A 233 6.26 -17.14 -5.68
CA ALA A 233 5.02 -17.89 -5.75
C ALA A 233 3.94 -17.26 -4.88
N ALA A 234 2.72 -17.17 -5.41
CA ALA A 234 1.57 -16.72 -4.62
C ALA A 234 1.33 -17.63 -3.40
N LEU A 235 1.26 -17.02 -2.21
CA LEU A 235 0.87 -17.66 -0.95
C LEU A 235 -0.64 -17.56 -0.72
N GLY A 236 -1.24 -16.45 -1.18
CA GLY A 236 -2.67 -16.16 -1.16
C GLY A 236 -3.05 -15.13 -2.22
N ILE A 237 -4.28 -15.22 -2.73
CA ILE A 237 -4.79 -14.40 -3.83
C ILE A 237 -6.19 -13.89 -3.49
N ILE A 238 -6.43 -12.61 -3.79
CA ILE A 238 -7.77 -12.03 -3.88
C ILE A 238 -7.97 -11.57 -5.33
N ASP A 239 -8.93 -12.20 -6.02
CA ASP A 239 -9.20 -11.97 -7.44
C ASP A 239 -10.43 -11.09 -7.66
N PHE A 240 -10.30 -10.13 -8.58
CA PHE A 240 -11.39 -9.27 -9.03
C PHE A 240 -11.69 -9.61 -10.50
N ASN A 241 -12.80 -10.33 -10.70
CA ASN A 241 -13.23 -10.79 -12.00
C ASN A 241 -14.46 -9.99 -12.48
N TRP A 242 -14.45 -9.55 -13.73
CA TRP A 242 -15.60 -8.97 -14.42
C TRP A 242 -16.07 -9.93 -15.51
N ASN A 243 -17.29 -10.47 -15.36
CA ASN A 243 -17.90 -11.40 -16.32
C ASN A 243 -16.97 -12.57 -16.72
N GLY A 244 -16.31 -13.18 -15.73
CA GLY A 244 -15.36 -14.29 -15.93
C GLY A 244 -13.96 -13.89 -16.40
N THR A 245 -13.69 -12.60 -16.63
CA THR A 245 -12.36 -12.08 -16.98
C THR A 245 -11.71 -11.43 -15.77
N GLN A 246 -10.49 -11.82 -15.41
CA GLN A 246 -9.74 -11.14 -14.35
C GLN A 246 -9.32 -9.74 -14.77
N VAL A 247 -9.66 -8.74 -13.96
CA VAL A 247 -9.32 -7.32 -14.21
C VAL A 247 -8.36 -6.74 -13.18
N ALA A 248 -8.32 -7.31 -11.98
CA ALA A 248 -7.34 -6.96 -10.95
C ALA A 248 -7.10 -8.12 -9.98
N ARG A 249 -6.01 -8.05 -9.23
CA ARG A 249 -5.61 -9.06 -8.24
C ARG A 249 -4.73 -8.46 -7.14
N ILE A 250 -4.89 -8.97 -5.92
CA ILE A 250 -3.94 -8.78 -4.82
C ILE A 250 -3.27 -10.11 -4.49
N ILE A 251 -1.94 -10.11 -4.35
CA ILE A 251 -1.16 -11.31 -4.04
C ILE A 251 -0.32 -11.05 -2.80
N GLY A 252 -0.41 -11.96 -1.82
CA GLY A 252 0.66 -12.17 -0.86
C GLY A 252 1.66 -13.16 -1.47
N GLY A 253 2.82 -12.68 -1.92
CA GLY A 253 3.83 -13.48 -2.60
C GLY A 253 4.91 -13.96 -1.64
N ALA A 254 5.41 -15.17 -1.87
CA ALA A 254 6.73 -15.57 -1.37
C ALA A 254 7.79 -14.67 -2.01
N GLY A 255 8.93 -14.50 -1.35
CA GLY A 255 10.00 -13.73 -1.95
C GLY A 255 10.84 -14.53 -2.93
N THR A 256 11.96 -13.92 -3.30
CA THR A 256 12.94 -14.46 -4.24
C THR A 256 13.89 -15.46 -3.57
N ASP A 257 14.05 -15.41 -2.25
CA ASP A 257 14.85 -16.39 -1.50
C ASP A 257 14.18 -17.76 -1.56
N THR A 258 14.82 -18.72 -2.23
CA THR A 258 14.30 -20.08 -2.35
C THR A 258 14.58 -20.97 -1.14
N THR A 259 15.32 -20.49 -0.13
CA THR A 259 15.78 -21.26 1.04
C THR A 259 14.75 -21.25 2.16
N ASN A 260 14.32 -20.06 2.59
CA ASN A 260 13.43 -19.87 3.73
C ASN A 260 12.24 -18.91 3.42
N LYS A 261 12.28 -18.15 2.32
CA LYS A 261 11.18 -17.32 1.79
C LYS A 261 10.65 -16.27 2.76
N ASP A 262 11.51 -15.76 3.64
CA ASP A 262 11.17 -14.71 4.59
C ASP A 262 11.17 -13.31 3.94
N ASP A 263 11.48 -13.22 2.64
CA ASP A 263 11.50 -12.01 1.83
C ASP A 263 10.20 -11.77 1.02
N GLY A 264 9.05 -12.16 1.59
CA GLY A 264 7.74 -12.01 0.95
C GLY A 264 7.37 -10.58 0.55
N ALA A 265 6.42 -10.46 -0.37
CA ALA A 265 5.95 -9.18 -0.91
C ALA A 265 4.42 -9.10 -0.99
N LEU A 266 3.88 -7.88 -0.92
CA LEU A 266 2.49 -7.60 -1.24
C LEU A 266 2.41 -6.95 -2.61
N GLN A 267 1.69 -7.58 -3.53
CA GLN A 267 1.62 -7.16 -4.94
C GLN A 267 0.18 -6.79 -5.32
N PHE A 268 0.06 -5.78 -6.17
CA PHE A 268 -1.18 -5.33 -6.77
C PHE A 268 -1.04 -5.40 -8.30
N HIS A 269 -1.94 -6.14 -8.92
CA HIS A 269 -1.98 -6.36 -10.36
C HIS A 269 -3.24 -5.72 -10.96
N THR A 270 -3.10 -5.04 -12.09
CA THR A 270 -4.20 -4.47 -12.86
C THR A 270 -4.02 -4.77 -14.34
N ALA A 271 -5.13 -4.79 -15.08
CA ALA A 271 -5.13 -4.95 -16.53
C ALA A 271 -5.69 -3.70 -17.22
N ALA A 272 -4.95 -3.16 -18.20
CA ALA A 272 -5.50 -2.16 -19.12
C ALA A 272 -6.41 -2.82 -20.19
N ALA A 273 -6.05 -4.04 -20.63
CA ALA A 273 -6.86 -4.93 -21.44
C ALA A 273 -6.32 -6.38 -21.33
N GLY A 274 -7.16 -7.35 -20.99
CA GLY A 274 -6.75 -8.76 -20.88
C GLY A 274 -6.10 -9.10 -19.53
N SER A 275 -4.96 -9.81 -19.54
CA SER A 275 -4.31 -10.33 -18.34
C SER A 275 -3.69 -9.22 -17.47
N ALA A 276 -3.86 -9.32 -16.15
CA ALA A 276 -3.33 -8.35 -15.21
C ALA A 276 -1.80 -8.49 -15.03
N THR A 277 -1.10 -7.36 -15.07
CA THR A 277 0.34 -7.25 -14.78
C THR A 277 0.56 -6.55 -13.45
N GLU A 278 1.73 -6.73 -12.82
CA GLU A 278 2.05 -6.02 -11.58
C GLU A 278 2.14 -4.51 -11.84
N ALA A 279 1.38 -3.72 -11.08
CA ALA A 279 1.39 -2.27 -11.11
C ALA A 279 2.05 -1.65 -9.87
N MET A 280 1.99 -2.35 -8.73
CA MET A 280 2.54 -1.90 -7.46
C MET A 280 2.99 -3.09 -6.61
N ARG A 281 4.10 -2.92 -5.89
CA ARG A 281 4.63 -3.91 -4.93
C ARG A 281 5.17 -3.21 -3.68
N ILE A 282 4.92 -3.78 -2.51
CA ILE A 282 5.72 -3.52 -1.31
C ILE A 282 6.62 -4.73 -1.11
N ASP A 283 7.93 -4.53 -1.23
CA ASP A 283 8.91 -5.61 -1.05
C ASP A 283 9.30 -5.82 0.43
N SER A 284 10.08 -6.87 0.70
CA SER A 284 10.57 -7.20 2.04
C SER A 284 11.51 -6.15 2.64
N SER A 285 12.06 -5.24 1.83
CA SER A 285 12.84 -4.09 2.30
C SER A 285 11.96 -2.89 2.70
N GLY A 286 10.64 -3.01 2.56
CA GLY A 286 9.67 -1.96 2.87
C GLY A 286 9.59 -0.88 1.79
N ARG A 287 10.19 -1.10 0.61
CA ARG A 287 10.09 -0.16 -0.50
C ARG A 287 8.76 -0.34 -1.21
N LEU A 288 8.15 0.78 -1.57
CA LEU A 288 7.05 0.81 -2.53
C LEU A 288 7.63 0.90 -3.94
N LEU A 289 7.43 -0.14 -4.73
CA LEU A 289 7.74 -0.16 -6.15
C LEU A 289 6.46 0.10 -6.92
N LEU A 290 6.49 1.11 -7.79
CA LEU A 290 5.47 1.35 -8.78
C LEU A 290 6.06 0.84 -10.10
N ASN A 291 5.61 -0.33 -10.54
CA ASN A 291 6.19 -1.06 -11.66
C ASN A 291 5.24 -1.02 -12.86
N GLY A 292 5.76 -1.08 -14.09
CA GLY A 292 4.95 -1.53 -15.25
C GLY A 292 4.65 -0.55 -16.39
N GLY A 293 5.38 0.58 -16.53
CA GLY A 293 5.18 1.46 -17.69
C GLY A 293 6.38 2.36 -18.02
N SER A 294 6.37 2.95 -19.22
CA SER A 294 7.30 4.03 -19.62
C SER A 294 7.09 5.33 -18.82
N ASP A 295 6.02 5.38 -18.02
CA ASP A 295 5.61 6.53 -17.24
C ASP A 295 4.97 6.07 -15.93
N VAL A 296 5.76 6.16 -14.86
CA VAL A 296 5.35 5.74 -13.51
C VAL A 296 5.17 6.98 -12.66
N ARG A 297 3.98 7.15 -12.08
CA ARG A 297 3.58 8.37 -11.39
C ARG A 297 2.99 8.09 -10.01
N MET A 298 3.36 8.91 -9.04
CA MET A 298 2.53 9.17 -7.86
C MET A 298 1.75 10.45 -8.12
N GLU A 299 0.46 10.33 -8.41
CA GLU A 299 -0.42 11.48 -8.61
C GLU A 299 -0.90 12.04 -7.27
N LEU A 300 -0.78 13.35 -7.09
CA LEU A 300 -1.07 14.05 -5.84
C LEU A 300 -2.17 15.11 -6.09
N GLY A 301 -3.39 14.83 -5.62
CA GLY A 301 -4.53 15.74 -5.78
C GLY A 301 -5.35 15.51 -7.05
N THR A 302 -6.38 16.34 -7.21
CA THR A 302 -7.49 16.11 -8.17
C THR A 302 -7.54 17.07 -9.35
N ASN A 303 -6.70 18.11 -9.38
CA ASN A 303 -6.70 19.10 -10.46
C ASN A 303 -5.90 18.60 -11.68
N GLY A 304 -6.38 18.91 -12.88
CA GLY A 304 -5.82 18.49 -14.18
C GLY A 304 -6.38 17.17 -14.72
N THR A 305 -5.83 16.66 -15.83
CA THR A 305 -6.37 15.48 -16.55
C THR A 305 -5.58 14.22 -16.26
N THR A 306 -6.27 13.08 -16.07
CA THR A 306 -5.61 11.79 -15.85
C THR A 306 -4.69 11.35 -16.97
N GLY A 307 -3.49 10.89 -16.60
CA GLY A 307 -2.49 10.45 -17.57
C GLY A 307 -1.76 11.59 -18.30
N THR A 308 -2.05 12.86 -17.99
CA THR A 308 -1.36 14.03 -18.56
C THR A 308 -0.33 14.63 -17.58
N ASN A 309 0.50 15.55 -18.05
CA ASN A 309 1.43 16.31 -17.21
C ASN A 309 0.80 17.58 -16.61
N ASP A 310 -0.54 17.67 -16.56
CA ASP A 310 -1.23 18.85 -16.04
C ASP A 310 -1.73 18.63 -14.60
N ARG A 311 -1.28 17.56 -13.93
CA ARG A 311 -1.56 17.25 -12.51
C ARG A 311 -0.32 17.38 -11.66
N ASN A 312 -0.47 17.57 -10.35
CA ASN A 312 0.69 17.45 -9.47
C ASN A 312 1.11 15.97 -9.41
N HIS A 313 2.35 15.69 -9.79
CA HIS A 313 2.89 14.35 -9.66
C HIS A 313 4.39 14.35 -9.39
N ILE A 314 4.85 13.21 -8.88
CA ILE A 314 6.24 12.81 -8.89
C ILE A 314 6.33 11.61 -9.82
N ARG A 315 7.24 11.66 -10.79
CA ARG A 315 7.34 10.60 -11.80
C ARG A 315 8.75 10.32 -12.26
N ALA A 316 8.95 9.14 -12.80
CA ALA A 316 10.18 8.75 -13.47
C ALA A 316 9.92 8.39 -14.93
N ASP A 317 10.90 8.69 -15.78
CA ASP A 317 10.95 8.37 -17.20
C ASP A 317 12.40 7.98 -17.53
N GLY A 318 12.64 6.66 -17.59
CA GLY A 318 13.99 6.11 -17.55
C GLY A 318 14.74 6.57 -16.28
N ASP A 319 15.88 7.21 -16.46
CA ASP A 319 16.75 7.71 -15.38
C ASP A 319 16.36 9.11 -14.86
N ILE A 320 15.31 9.72 -15.41
CA ILE A 320 14.93 11.11 -15.10
C ILE A 320 13.79 11.14 -14.06
N LEU A 321 14.08 11.66 -12.88
CA LEU A 321 13.07 12.05 -11.88
C LEU A 321 12.51 13.44 -12.20
N LYS A 322 11.18 13.56 -12.21
CA LYS A 322 10.47 14.81 -12.52
C LYS A 322 9.48 15.14 -11.40
N TYR A 323 9.48 16.40 -10.99
CA TYR A 323 8.48 17.00 -10.12
C TYR A 323 7.63 17.91 -10.98
N ASN A 324 6.31 17.77 -10.92
CA ASN A 324 5.40 18.58 -11.69
C ASN A 324 4.33 19.18 -10.79
N CYS A 325 3.97 20.43 -11.03
CA CYS A 325 2.74 21.02 -10.54
C CYS A 325 1.72 21.17 -11.68
N CYS A 326 0.43 21.17 -11.35
CA CYS A 326 -0.63 21.46 -12.31
C CYS A 326 -0.47 22.87 -12.92
N ASP A 327 -1.20 23.15 -13.99
CA ASP A 327 -1.19 24.48 -14.62
C ASP A 327 -1.56 25.58 -13.61
N ASN A 328 -0.86 26.72 -13.68
CA ASN A 328 -0.84 27.80 -12.67
C ASN A 328 -0.41 27.38 -11.25
N GLY A 329 0.06 26.14 -11.07
CA GLY A 329 0.66 25.64 -9.85
C GLY A 329 2.09 26.16 -9.65
N GLN A 330 2.65 25.85 -8.48
CA GLN A 330 3.98 26.34 -8.06
C GLN A 330 4.72 25.21 -7.34
N HIS A 331 6.03 25.16 -7.49
CA HIS A 331 6.88 24.30 -6.68
C HIS A 331 7.31 25.07 -5.45
N ILE A 332 6.99 24.58 -4.26
CA ILE A 332 7.32 25.24 -2.99
C ILE A 332 8.15 24.28 -2.15
N PHE A 333 9.27 24.78 -1.64
CA PHE A 333 10.13 24.09 -0.69
C PHE A 333 9.99 24.78 0.66
N GLU A 334 9.48 24.03 1.64
CA GLU A 334 9.19 24.55 2.98
C GLU A 334 10.05 23.88 4.06
N GLU A 335 10.29 24.61 5.14
CA GLU A 335 10.82 24.10 6.38
C GLU A 335 9.81 24.42 7.49
N ASN A 336 9.25 23.41 8.15
CA ASN A 336 8.25 23.57 9.22
C ASN A 336 7.06 24.47 8.81
N GLY A 337 6.60 24.35 7.56
CA GLY A 337 5.51 25.15 6.99
C GLY A 337 5.90 26.59 6.60
N THR A 338 7.19 26.94 6.67
CA THR A 338 7.69 28.23 6.15
C THR A 338 8.36 28.02 4.80
N GLU A 339 7.90 28.76 3.79
CA GLU A 339 8.51 28.76 2.47
C GLU A 339 9.96 29.27 2.50
N ARG A 340 10.86 28.51 1.89
CA ARG A 340 12.29 28.82 1.74
C ARG A 340 12.69 29.04 0.29
N MET A 341 12.11 28.29 -0.65
CA MET A 341 12.33 28.43 -2.08
C MET A 341 11.05 28.14 -2.84
N ARG A 342 10.88 28.78 -4.00
CA ARG A 342 9.79 28.54 -4.93
C ARG A 342 10.25 28.55 -6.38
N ILE A 343 9.56 27.79 -7.22
CA ILE A 343 9.44 28.05 -8.66
C ILE A 343 7.98 28.43 -8.90
N ASP A 344 7.73 29.67 -9.33
CA ASP A 344 6.36 30.13 -9.56
C ASP A 344 5.80 29.63 -10.89
N SER A 345 4.53 29.94 -11.18
CA SER A 345 3.85 29.49 -12.40
C SER A 345 4.41 30.13 -13.67
N SER A 346 5.22 31.19 -13.56
CA SER A 346 5.92 31.82 -14.69
C SER A 346 7.30 31.19 -14.94
N GLY A 347 7.74 30.27 -14.06
CA GLY A 347 9.04 29.63 -14.15
C GLY A 347 10.16 30.32 -13.35
N ASN A 348 9.85 31.39 -12.62
CA ASN A 348 10.84 32.17 -11.89
C ASN A 348 11.19 31.52 -10.55
N VAL A 349 12.48 31.54 -10.19
CA VAL A 349 12.99 31.01 -8.92
C VAL A 349 13.04 32.09 -7.86
N GLY A 350 12.34 31.88 -6.74
CA GLY A 350 12.44 32.70 -5.54
C GLY A 350 13.21 31.97 -4.44
N ILE A 351 14.17 32.63 -3.79
CA ILE A 351 14.84 32.15 -2.56
C ILE A 351 14.54 33.14 -1.44
N GLY A 352 13.76 32.73 -0.43
CA GLY A 352 13.23 33.65 0.58
C GLY A 352 12.25 34.70 0.02
N ASN A 353 11.67 34.43 -1.15
CA ASN A 353 10.77 35.32 -1.89
C ASN A 353 9.56 34.51 -2.43
N SER A 354 8.35 34.92 -2.08
CA SER A 354 7.11 34.25 -2.49
C SER A 354 6.46 34.81 -3.76
N THR A 355 7.01 35.89 -4.33
CA THR A 355 6.48 36.59 -5.50
C THR A 355 7.60 37.05 -6.44
N PRO A 356 8.46 36.13 -6.95
CA PRO A 356 9.58 36.51 -7.80
C PRO A 356 9.12 37.22 -9.09
N SER A 357 8.02 36.79 -9.71
CA SER A 357 7.38 37.45 -10.87
C SER A 357 6.84 38.88 -10.63
N SER A 358 6.83 39.37 -9.39
CA SER A 358 6.49 40.78 -9.11
C SER A 358 7.67 41.74 -9.27
N TYR A 359 8.88 41.22 -9.49
CA TYR A 359 10.07 42.02 -9.77
C TYR A 359 10.15 42.37 -11.26
N ASN A 360 11.21 43.07 -11.68
CA ASN A 360 11.32 43.50 -13.07
C ASN A 360 11.51 42.30 -13.99
N ALA A 361 10.57 42.10 -14.93
CA ALA A 361 10.52 40.99 -15.89
C ALA A 361 11.77 40.82 -16.78
N VAL A 362 12.69 41.80 -16.80
CA VAL A 362 13.98 41.64 -17.51
C VAL A 362 15.05 40.93 -16.65
N ALA A 363 14.78 40.67 -15.37
CA ALA A 363 15.75 40.17 -14.40
C ALA A 363 15.11 39.43 -13.20
N ASP A 364 13.98 38.75 -13.39
CA ASP A 364 13.23 38.04 -12.34
C ASP A 364 13.34 36.51 -12.38
N ASP A 365 14.14 35.95 -13.30
CA ASP A 365 14.42 34.50 -13.37
C ASP A 365 14.92 33.92 -12.03
N LEU A 366 15.73 34.69 -11.29
CA LEU A 366 16.18 34.38 -9.93
C LEU A 366 16.08 35.62 -9.04
N VAL A 367 15.18 35.57 -8.04
CA VAL A 367 15.03 36.63 -7.04
C VAL A 367 15.42 36.09 -5.67
N VAL A 368 16.44 36.72 -5.06
CA VAL A 368 16.93 36.38 -3.71
C VAL A 368 16.48 37.43 -2.71
N GLY A 369 15.75 36.97 -1.70
CA GLY A 369 15.27 37.80 -0.61
C GLY A 369 13.96 38.52 -0.90
N ASN A 370 13.43 39.15 0.13
CA ASN A 370 12.20 39.93 0.08
C ASN A 370 12.46 41.39 0.52
N GLN A 371 11.42 42.21 0.62
CA GLN A 371 11.55 43.63 0.99
C GLN A 371 11.71 43.86 2.51
N SER A 372 11.93 42.80 3.30
CA SER A 372 12.15 42.85 4.74
C SER A 372 13.55 42.35 5.12
N GLY A 373 14.31 43.16 5.85
CA GLY A 373 15.66 42.80 6.28
C GLY A 373 16.71 42.82 5.17
N ALA A 374 17.90 42.31 5.50
CA ALA A 374 19.02 42.21 4.56
C ALA A 374 19.06 40.82 3.92
N HIS A 375 19.38 40.78 2.63
CA HIS A 375 19.52 39.57 1.82
C HIS A 375 20.84 39.64 1.04
N GLY A 376 21.38 38.51 0.62
CA GLY A 376 22.66 38.50 -0.07
C GLY A 376 22.95 37.23 -0.86
N ILE A 377 23.96 37.34 -1.72
CA ILE A 377 24.53 36.24 -2.49
C ILE A 377 26.03 36.23 -2.22
N THR A 378 26.53 35.14 -1.64
CA THR A 378 27.97 34.93 -1.42
C THR A 378 28.52 34.07 -2.56
N ILE A 379 29.54 34.57 -3.26
CA ILE A 379 30.27 33.79 -4.26
C ILE A 379 31.57 33.29 -3.62
N ALA A 380 31.57 32.01 -3.22
CA ALA A 380 32.72 31.38 -2.56
C ALA A 380 33.57 30.61 -3.58
N ALA A 381 34.89 30.81 -3.53
CA ALA A 381 35.88 30.07 -4.31
C ALA A 381 37.08 29.70 -3.42
N GLU A 382 37.77 28.61 -3.75
CA GLU A 382 38.95 28.16 -3.01
C GLU A 382 40.15 29.14 -3.14
N ASN A 383 41.16 28.97 -2.27
CA ASN A 383 42.42 29.72 -2.37
C ASN A 383 43.04 29.54 -3.76
N ASN A 384 43.53 30.65 -4.35
CA ASN A 384 44.02 30.73 -5.73
C ASN A 384 42.99 30.48 -6.84
N ASN A 385 41.71 30.28 -6.54
CA ASN A 385 40.64 30.22 -7.54
C ASN A 385 39.93 31.59 -7.66
N THR A 386 38.90 31.69 -8.50
CA THR A 386 38.23 32.95 -8.79
C THR A 386 36.71 32.79 -8.70
N GLY A 387 36.06 33.69 -7.97
CA GLY A 387 34.59 33.80 -7.96
C GLY A 387 34.12 34.63 -9.15
N TYR A 388 33.00 34.25 -9.78
CA TYR A 388 32.54 34.86 -11.01
C TYR A 388 31.04 35.19 -11.04
N LEU A 389 30.71 36.25 -11.75
CA LEU A 389 29.39 36.54 -12.33
C LEU A 389 29.58 36.78 -13.83
N HIS A 390 28.94 35.95 -14.67
CA HIS A 390 29.15 35.94 -16.13
C HIS A 390 27.94 36.50 -16.89
N TRP A 391 28.24 37.10 -18.05
CA TRP A 391 27.32 37.34 -19.14
C TRP A 391 27.86 36.59 -20.37
N ALA A 392 27.01 35.80 -21.01
CA ALA A 392 27.34 34.98 -22.16
C ALA A 392 26.29 35.17 -23.26
N ASP A 393 26.69 35.06 -24.54
CA ASP A 393 25.81 35.08 -25.70
C ASP A 393 25.79 33.73 -26.45
N GLY A 394 26.44 32.70 -25.89
CA GLY A 394 26.44 31.33 -26.40
C GLY A 394 27.31 30.38 -25.56
N THR A 395 27.51 29.16 -26.06
CA THR A 395 28.20 28.07 -25.34
C THR A 395 29.41 27.47 -26.09
N GLY A 396 29.71 27.94 -27.31
CA GLY A 396 30.67 27.28 -28.22
C GLY A 396 32.12 27.74 -28.11
N SER A 397 32.39 28.92 -27.53
CA SER A 397 33.72 29.54 -27.50
C SER A 397 33.96 30.40 -26.26
N THR A 398 35.22 30.83 -26.04
CA THR A 398 35.56 31.76 -24.95
C THR A 398 34.99 33.15 -25.17
N ALA A 399 34.86 33.59 -26.43
CA ALA A 399 34.19 34.85 -26.76
C ALA A 399 32.71 34.81 -26.33
N GLU A 400 32.06 33.65 -26.53
CA GLU A 400 30.64 33.48 -26.24
C GLU A 400 30.34 33.27 -24.75
N THR A 401 31.08 32.36 -24.10
CA THR A 401 30.90 32.01 -22.68
C THR A 401 31.38 33.08 -21.70
N ARG A 402 32.16 34.06 -22.19
CA ARG A 402 32.77 35.14 -21.40
C ARG A 402 32.63 36.52 -22.06
N ALA A 403 31.51 36.75 -22.76
CA ALA A 403 31.23 38.03 -23.40
C ALA A 403 31.35 39.21 -22.41
N GLY A 404 30.88 39.03 -21.16
CA GLY A 404 31.14 39.94 -20.03
C GLY A 404 31.32 39.19 -18.72
N ARG A 405 32.05 39.78 -17.76
CA ARG A 405 32.26 39.15 -16.44
C ARG A 405 32.63 40.14 -15.35
N ILE A 406 32.22 39.85 -14.12
CA ILE A 406 32.81 40.37 -12.87
C ILE A 406 33.49 39.22 -12.14
N ALA A 407 34.71 39.43 -11.65
CA ALA A 407 35.50 38.37 -11.04
C ALA A 407 36.28 38.84 -9.80
N TYR A 408 36.44 37.98 -8.80
CA TYR A 408 37.42 38.17 -7.72
C TYR A 408 38.41 37.00 -7.70
N SER A 409 39.68 37.27 -8.02
CA SER A 409 40.75 36.27 -8.11
C SER A 409 41.55 36.23 -6.81
N HIS A 410 41.59 35.07 -6.15
CA HIS A 410 42.38 34.87 -4.94
C HIS A 410 43.89 34.71 -5.22
N ALA A 411 44.29 34.38 -6.45
CA ALA A 411 45.70 34.15 -6.80
C ALA A 411 46.55 35.43 -6.68
N ASP A 412 45.93 36.58 -6.94
CA ASP A 412 46.55 37.90 -6.86
C ASP A 412 45.70 38.92 -6.10
N ASN A 413 44.63 38.46 -5.44
CA ASN A 413 43.65 39.23 -4.68
C ASN A 413 43.16 40.46 -5.47
N SER A 414 42.57 40.22 -6.64
CA SER A 414 42.10 41.28 -7.53
C SER A 414 40.64 41.12 -7.95
N PHE A 415 39.90 42.24 -7.94
CA PHE A 415 38.55 42.35 -8.47
C PHE A 415 38.60 42.88 -9.91
N ARG A 416 37.93 42.23 -10.87
CA ARG A 416 38.13 42.45 -12.31
C ARG A 416 36.81 42.57 -13.05
N PHE A 417 36.80 43.37 -14.11
CA PHE A 417 35.69 43.54 -15.05
C PHE A 417 36.17 43.23 -16.47
N ASP A 418 35.48 42.29 -17.12
CA ASP A 418 35.79 41.84 -18.48
C ASP A 418 34.67 42.28 -19.45
N THR A 419 35.05 42.69 -20.66
CA THR A 419 34.13 42.84 -21.81
C THR A 419 34.76 42.31 -23.09
N ALA A 420 33.96 41.71 -23.96
CA ALA A 420 34.42 41.01 -25.17
C ALA A 420 35.56 40.02 -24.85
N ALA A 421 35.35 39.18 -23.83
CA ALA A 421 36.28 38.17 -23.34
C ALA A 421 37.69 38.67 -22.92
N SER A 422 37.83 39.98 -22.68
CA SER A 422 39.09 40.60 -22.27
C SER A 422 38.90 41.42 -20.99
N GLU A 423 39.87 41.41 -20.09
CA GLU A 423 39.89 42.29 -18.92
C GLU A 423 39.99 43.76 -19.37
N ARG A 424 39.11 44.62 -18.83
CA ARG A 424 39.09 46.06 -19.10
C ARG A 424 39.39 46.92 -17.88
N MET A 425 39.05 46.43 -16.69
CA MET A 425 39.29 47.14 -15.44
C MET A 425 39.60 46.16 -14.31
N ARG A 426 40.48 46.58 -13.39
CA ARG A 426 40.86 45.80 -12.21
C ARG A 426 41.08 46.69 -10.99
N LEU A 427 40.57 46.30 -9.84
CA LEU A 427 41.08 46.71 -8.52
C LEU A 427 42.04 45.62 -8.02
N ASP A 428 43.31 45.94 -7.88
CA ASP A 428 44.30 44.96 -7.43
C ASP A 428 44.48 44.92 -5.90
N SER A 429 45.30 43.97 -5.44
CA SER A 429 45.60 43.77 -4.01
C SER A 429 46.35 44.92 -3.34
N SER A 430 46.91 45.84 -4.13
CA SER A 430 47.54 47.07 -3.64
C SER A 430 46.57 48.26 -3.61
N GLY A 431 45.27 48.03 -3.87
CA GLY A 431 44.23 49.06 -3.86
C GLY A 431 44.21 49.95 -5.10
N ARG A 432 44.89 49.56 -6.19
CA ARG A 432 44.97 50.37 -7.43
C ARG A 432 43.83 50.02 -8.38
N LEU A 433 43.20 51.04 -8.96
CA LEU A 433 42.23 50.88 -10.05
C LEU A 433 42.96 50.99 -11.40
N LEU A 434 43.08 49.88 -12.10
CA LEU A 434 43.70 49.79 -13.42
C LEU A 434 42.61 49.75 -14.50
N VAL A 435 42.75 50.55 -15.56
CA VAL A 435 41.81 50.61 -16.70
C VAL A 435 42.59 50.44 -18.00
N GLY A 436 42.27 49.40 -18.78
CA GLY A 436 42.99 49.10 -20.03
C GLY A 436 44.42 48.55 -19.85
N THR A 437 44.83 48.26 -18.62
CA THR A 437 46.09 47.57 -18.29
C THR A 437 45.86 46.57 -17.16
N SER A 438 46.63 45.47 -17.13
CA SER A 438 46.60 44.44 -16.09
C SER A 438 47.81 44.51 -15.14
N SER A 439 48.73 45.45 -15.36
CA SER A 439 49.90 45.70 -14.52
C SER A 439 50.00 47.18 -14.18
N GLY A 440 50.39 47.50 -12.93
CA GLY A 440 50.48 48.88 -12.45
C GLY A 440 51.91 49.36 -12.20
N THR A 441 52.17 50.64 -12.44
CA THR A 441 53.44 51.31 -12.17
C THR A 441 53.46 51.90 -10.75
N SER A 442 54.26 51.29 -9.87
CA SER A 442 54.81 51.77 -8.56
C SER A 442 53.98 52.52 -7.49
N SER A 443 52.81 53.11 -7.76
CA SER A 443 52.05 53.89 -6.76
C SER A 443 50.79 53.16 -6.24
N PRO A 444 50.69 52.82 -4.94
CA PRO A 444 49.48 52.23 -4.34
C PRO A 444 48.34 53.25 -4.30
N ASN A 445 47.08 52.78 -4.30
CA ASN A 445 45.86 53.61 -4.23
C ASN A 445 45.68 54.66 -5.35
N ALA A 446 46.16 54.38 -6.57
CA ALA A 446 46.03 55.26 -7.73
C ALA A 446 45.06 54.70 -8.80
N ILE A 447 44.47 55.59 -9.60
CA ILE A 447 43.83 55.22 -10.89
C ILE A 447 44.92 55.22 -11.97
N GLN A 448 45.08 54.12 -12.70
CA GLN A 448 46.08 53.96 -13.76
C GLN A 448 45.40 53.53 -15.06
N THR A 449 45.75 54.16 -16.18
CA THR A 449 45.19 53.86 -17.49
C THR A 449 46.26 53.26 -18.41
N GLY A 450 45.90 52.24 -19.19
CA GLY A 450 46.73 51.68 -20.26
C GLY A 450 46.57 52.52 -21.51
N GLY A 451 47.58 53.33 -21.83
CA GLY A 451 47.57 54.28 -22.95
C GLY A 451 47.72 55.71 -22.45
N GLY A 452 48.77 56.39 -22.89
CA GLY A 452 49.20 57.69 -22.35
C GLY A 452 48.12 58.77 -22.43
N GLY A 453 47.62 59.18 -21.28
CA GLY A 453 46.69 60.31 -21.15
C GLY A 453 45.94 60.33 -19.82
N THR A 454 46.62 60.23 -18.69
CA THR A 454 45.99 60.37 -17.37
C THR A 454 45.67 61.84 -17.12
N MET A 455 44.39 62.21 -16.99
CA MET A 455 44.01 63.50 -16.40
C MET A 455 44.29 63.44 -14.90
N ILE A 456 45.30 64.19 -14.45
CA ILE A 456 45.60 64.36 -13.02
C ILE A 456 45.09 65.74 -12.66
N SER A 457 44.10 65.80 -11.76
CA SER A 457 43.54 67.05 -11.25
C SER A 457 43.67 67.13 -9.73
N SER A 458 44.12 68.28 -9.24
CA SER A 458 44.16 68.58 -7.81
C SER A 458 43.44 69.90 -7.55
N SER A 459 42.67 69.96 -6.47
CA SER A 459 41.97 71.18 -6.07
C SER A 459 41.93 71.34 -4.56
N GLY A 460 42.08 72.57 -4.07
CA GLY A 460 42.03 72.86 -2.64
C GLY A 460 42.25 74.35 -2.33
N SER A 461 42.04 74.71 -1.07
CA SER A 461 42.40 76.02 -0.54
C SER A 461 43.88 76.04 -0.18
N ILE A 462 44.64 76.93 -0.79
CA ILE A 462 46.06 77.13 -0.54
C ILE A 462 46.21 78.42 0.27
N SER A 463 46.79 78.37 1.47
CA SER A 463 47.11 79.57 2.26
C SER A 463 48.05 80.52 1.50
N ASN A 464 48.19 81.77 1.95
CA ASN A 464 49.18 82.70 1.39
C ASN A 464 50.59 82.05 1.44
N ASN A 465 51.32 82.07 0.31
CA ASN A 465 52.59 81.36 0.07
C ASN A 465 52.54 79.83 0.22
N GLY A 466 51.35 79.24 0.42
CA GLY A 466 51.15 77.80 0.39
C GLY A 466 51.30 77.24 -1.03
N THR A 467 51.34 75.91 -1.13
CA THR A 467 51.56 75.21 -2.40
C THR A 467 50.52 74.12 -2.63
N LEU A 468 50.24 73.83 -3.89
CA LEU A 468 49.50 72.67 -4.36
C LEU A 468 50.38 71.94 -5.36
N ASP A 469 50.77 70.73 -5.00
CA ASP A 469 51.60 69.87 -5.83
C ASP A 469 50.70 68.97 -6.66
N LEU A 470 50.91 69.02 -7.97
CA LEU A 470 50.34 68.09 -8.93
C LEU A 470 51.45 67.10 -9.31
N THR A 471 51.41 65.91 -8.71
CA THR A 471 52.32 64.82 -9.06
C THR A 471 51.89 64.23 -10.38
N VAL A 472 52.60 64.57 -11.46
CA VAL A 472 52.39 64.03 -12.80
C VAL A 472 53.24 62.79 -13.08
N GLY A 473 54.18 62.40 -12.21
CA GLY A 473 54.91 61.13 -12.30
C GLY A 473 55.83 60.86 -11.10
N THR A 474 56.41 59.66 -10.99
CA THR A 474 57.28 59.23 -9.87
C THR A 474 58.60 58.58 -10.30
N SER A 475 58.93 58.58 -11.61
CA SER A 475 60.11 57.89 -12.17
C SER A 475 61.08 58.85 -12.88
N ASN A 476 62.39 58.60 -12.75
CA ASN A 476 63.50 59.45 -13.23
C ASN A 476 63.62 59.62 -14.77
N ILE A 477 62.68 59.14 -15.58
CA ILE A 477 62.73 59.27 -17.04
C ILE A 477 61.31 59.47 -17.57
N CYS A 478 60.88 60.72 -17.76
CA CYS A 478 59.68 61.05 -18.54
C CYS A 478 59.83 62.42 -19.22
N PHE A 479 59.75 62.46 -20.55
CA PHE A 479 59.59 63.69 -21.35
C PHE A 479 58.09 63.99 -21.46
N TRP A 480 57.63 65.13 -20.91
CA TRP A 480 56.20 65.47 -20.91
C TRP A 480 55.93 66.66 -21.84
N SER A 481 54.98 66.46 -22.76
CA SER A 481 54.31 67.55 -23.48
C SER A 481 52.82 67.49 -23.18
N GLY A 482 52.24 68.58 -22.71
CA GLY A 482 50.82 68.63 -22.38
C GLY A 482 50.33 70.04 -22.08
N PHE A 483 49.04 70.14 -21.78
CA PHE A 483 48.40 71.37 -21.33
C PHE A 483 48.02 71.25 -19.86
N LEU A 484 48.49 72.21 -19.05
CA LEU A 484 48.08 72.40 -17.67
C LEU A 484 47.06 73.52 -17.60
N PHE A 485 45.88 73.22 -17.08
CA PHE A 485 44.86 74.20 -16.75
C PHE A 485 44.96 74.51 -15.26
N VAL A 486 45.09 75.77 -14.88
CA VAL A 486 45.04 76.21 -13.49
C VAL A 486 43.97 77.29 -13.36
N ASN A 487 42.98 77.02 -12.54
CA ASN A 487 41.93 77.94 -12.15
C ASN A 487 42.15 78.31 -10.69
N ASN A 488 42.02 79.58 -10.33
CA ASN A 488 41.94 79.94 -8.92
C ASN A 488 41.03 81.12 -8.63
N ILE A 489 40.63 81.21 -7.37
CA ILE A 489 39.83 82.30 -6.79
C ILE A 489 40.52 82.75 -5.52
N ASP A 490 40.87 84.03 -5.44
CA ASP A 490 41.36 84.62 -4.21
C ASP A 490 40.19 84.74 -3.20
N ALA A 491 40.31 84.13 -2.02
CA ALA A 491 39.25 84.14 -1.02
C ALA A 491 38.94 85.55 -0.50
N ALA A 492 39.89 86.49 -0.56
CA ALA A 492 39.64 87.88 -0.20
C ALA A 492 38.79 88.63 -1.26
N ASN A 493 38.75 88.13 -2.50
CA ASN A 493 38.00 88.69 -3.61
C ASN A 493 37.31 87.57 -4.39
N GLY A 494 36.26 86.99 -3.82
CA GLY A 494 35.53 85.84 -4.38
C GLY A 494 34.93 86.02 -5.79
N LEU A 495 35.03 87.23 -6.36
CA LEU A 495 34.63 87.56 -7.73
C LEU A 495 35.78 87.49 -8.75
N ASN A 496 37.05 87.48 -8.31
CA ASN A 496 38.22 87.39 -9.20
C ASN A 496 38.65 85.94 -9.40
N ARG A 497 38.38 85.41 -10.60
CA ARG A 497 38.76 84.04 -10.99
C ARG A 497 39.87 84.09 -12.03
N THR A 498 41.11 83.76 -11.69
CA THR A 498 42.16 83.63 -12.72
C THR A 498 42.15 82.21 -13.27
N GLN A 499 41.78 82.07 -14.54
CA GLN A 499 41.98 80.82 -15.28
C GLN A 499 43.16 80.99 -16.22
N SER A 500 44.12 80.08 -16.15
CA SER A 500 45.31 80.05 -17.00
C SER A 500 45.53 78.68 -17.62
N THR A 501 45.92 78.66 -18.89
CA THR A 501 46.38 77.45 -19.58
C THR A 501 47.85 77.60 -19.90
N PHE A 502 48.63 76.58 -19.55
CA PHE A 502 50.06 76.49 -19.82
C PHE A 502 50.30 75.34 -20.79
N SER A 503 51.07 75.61 -21.86
CA SER A 503 51.80 74.57 -22.54
C SER A 503 52.96 74.16 -21.63
N VAL A 504 53.07 72.88 -21.34
CA VAL A 504 54.10 72.33 -20.47
C VAL A 504 55.01 71.47 -21.33
N PHE A 505 56.28 71.86 -21.41
CA PHE A 505 57.36 71.03 -21.93
C PHE A 505 58.37 70.85 -20.79
N ALA A 506 58.52 69.62 -20.30
CA ALA A 506 59.50 69.30 -19.28
C ALA A 506 60.59 68.39 -19.86
N ASP A 507 61.83 68.89 -19.88
CA ASP A 507 63.04 68.11 -20.12
C ASP A 507 63.68 67.79 -18.77
N ASN A 508 63.85 66.49 -18.47
CA ASN A 508 64.35 66.04 -17.18
C ASN A 508 65.87 66.24 -17.00
N GLN A 509 66.59 66.71 -18.03
CA GLN A 509 68.05 66.88 -17.93
C GLN A 509 68.49 68.13 -17.15
N ASN A 510 67.62 69.14 -16.96
CA ASN A 510 68.06 70.46 -16.46
C ASN A 510 67.15 71.13 -15.41
N ALA A 511 66.25 70.40 -14.75
CA ALA A 511 65.28 70.96 -13.77
C ALA A 511 64.49 72.19 -14.28
N SER A 512 64.43 72.37 -15.60
CA SER A 512 63.86 73.56 -16.26
C SER A 512 62.77 73.11 -17.22
N SER A 513 61.53 73.26 -16.77
CA SER A 513 60.36 73.11 -17.64
C SER A 513 59.97 74.46 -18.21
N GLN A 514 59.69 74.50 -19.51
CA GLN A 514 59.08 75.68 -20.12
C GLN A 514 57.57 75.61 -19.91
N PHE A 515 57.08 76.43 -18.98
CA PHE A 515 55.65 76.73 -18.84
C PHE A 515 55.34 77.98 -19.65
N THR A 516 54.91 77.79 -20.88
CA THR A 516 54.41 78.90 -21.70
C THR A 516 52.93 79.06 -21.41
N GLN A 517 52.55 80.15 -20.75
CA GLN A 517 51.13 80.50 -20.67
C GLN A 517 50.65 80.83 -22.07
N ILE A 518 49.66 80.09 -22.56
CA ILE A 518 49.10 80.26 -23.89
C ILE A 518 47.72 80.92 -23.87
N ALA A 519 47.05 80.96 -22.71
CA ALA A 519 45.80 81.67 -22.52
C ALA A 519 45.55 82.04 -21.05
N SER A 520 44.87 83.18 -20.83
CA SER A 520 44.27 83.54 -19.54
C SER A 520 42.92 84.24 -19.72
N ARG A 521 41.98 84.04 -18.79
CA ARG A 521 40.72 84.80 -18.72
C ARG A 521 40.29 85.09 -17.27
N ASN A 522 39.69 86.28 -17.11
CA ASN A 522 39.11 86.92 -15.92
C ASN A 522 40.08 87.44 -14.84
N GLY A 523 40.09 88.78 -14.65
CA GLY A 523 40.52 89.45 -13.41
C GLY A 523 42.00 89.85 -13.26
N SER A 524 42.48 90.81 -14.05
CA SER A 524 43.80 91.49 -13.94
C SER A 524 45.05 90.67 -14.29
N SER A 525 46.11 91.35 -14.75
CA SER A 525 47.42 90.77 -15.06
C SER A 525 48.18 90.22 -13.83
N SER A 526 47.60 90.36 -12.64
CA SER A 526 48.19 89.90 -11.39
C SER A 526 47.76 88.46 -11.11
N ARG A 527 48.67 87.52 -11.38
CA ARG A 527 48.48 86.12 -11.02
C ARG A 527 48.47 86.00 -9.50
N SER A 528 47.42 85.40 -8.94
CA SER A 528 47.38 84.99 -7.53
C SER A 528 48.11 83.66 -7.28
N PHE A 529 48.83 83.15 -8.29
CA PHE A 529 49.69 81.98 -8.16
C PHE A 529 50.86 81.97 -9.17
N THR A 530 51.91 81.24 -8.84
CA THR A 530 52.97 80.82 -9.77
C THR A 530 52.89 79.32 -10.04
N VAL A 531 53.38 78.88 -11.18
CA VAL A 531 53.51 77.46 -11.54
C VAL A 531 54.99 77.19 -11.77
N THR A 532 55.55 76.25 -11.04
CA THR A 532 56.94 75.84 -11.16
C THR A 532 57.03 74.32 -11.25
N TYR A 533 58.14 73.83 -11.79
CA TYR A 533 58.53 72.45 -11.68
C TYR A 533 59.61 72.38 -10.63
N VAL A 534 59.49 71.48 -9.67
CA VAL A 534 60.31 71.51 -8.46
C VAL A 534 61.29 70.35 -8.40
N ASP A 535 60.87 69.14 -8.82
CA ASP A 535 61.64 67.94 -9.18
C ASP A 535 60.71 66.69 -9.10
N ASN A 536 61.16 65.51 -9.55
CA ASN A 536 60.44 64.22 -9.44
C ASN A 536 59.01 64.21 -9.99
N GLY A 537 58.76 64.87 -11.13
CA GLY A 537 57.45 64.84 -11.76
C GLY A 537 56.39 65.64 -11.00
N ILE A 538 56.77 66.61 -10.16
CA ILE A 538 55.84 67.48 -9.45
C ILE A 538 55.76 68.85 -10.14
N ILE A 539 54.56 69.19 -10.61
CA ILE A 539 54.20 70.56 -10.98
C ILE A 539 53.62 71.24 -9.74
N ARG A 540 54.32 72.25 -9.22
CA ARG A 540 53.91 73.00 -8.04
C ARG A 540 53.21 74.28 -8.42
N ILE A 541 52.07 74.51 -7.78
CA ILE A 541 51.31 75.75 -7.89
C ILE A 541 51.42 76.46 -6.55
N THR A 542 52.09 77.61 -6.51
CA THR A 542 52.27 78.37 -5.28
C THR A 542 51.31 79.52 -5.27
N ASN A 543 50.51 79.67 -4.21
CA ASN A 543 49.66 80.84 -4.03
C ASN A 543 50.54 82.06 -3.73
N THR A 544 50.46 83.09 -4.58
CA THR A 544 51.20 84.36 -4.43
C THR A 544 50.29 85.53 -4.07
N SER A 545 49.01 85.27 -3.80
CA SER A 545 48.09 86.28 -3.27
C SER A 545 48.34 86.53 -1.77
N GLY A 546 47.94 87.71 -1.29
CA GLY A 546 48.02 88.06 0.14
C GLY A 546 47.09 87.28 1.06
N SER A 547 46.24 86.40 0.50
CA SER A 547 45.15 85.68 1.16
C SER A 547 45.09 84.22 0.72
N THR A 548 44.23 83.40 1.33
CA THR A 548 44.01 82.02 0.90
C THR A 548 43.36 82.00 -0.48
N CYS A 549 43.86 81.19 -1.42
CA CYS A 549 43.25 80.99 -2.74
C CYS A 549 42.65 79.61 -2.84
N ASN A 550 41.46 79.49 -3.43
CA ASN A 550 40.96 78.19 -3.90
C ASN A 550 41.53 77.94 -5.29
N VAL A 551 42.39 76.93 -5.42
CA VAL A 551 43.01 76.54 -6.69
C VAL A 551 42.41 75.20 -7.15
N SER A 552 42.20 75.06 -8.45
CA SER A 552 41.89 73.81 -9.13
C SER A 552 42.77 73.72 -10.38
N ALA A 553 43.59 72.68 -10.43
CA ALA A 553 44.49 72.42 -11.54
C ALA A 553 44.20 71.07 -12.17
N GLY A 554 44.38 70.96 -13.48
CA GLY A 554 44.26 69.73 -14.24
C GLY A 554 45.33 69.68 -15.33
N PHE A 555 46.05 68.57 -15.40
CA PHE A 555 47.04 68.32 -16.44
C PHE A 555 46.51 67.31 -17.46
N PHE A 556 46.68 67.64 -18.74
CA PHE A 556 46.39 66.76 -19.87
C PHE A 556 47.65 66.61 -20.73
N GLY A 557 48.26 65.45 -20.73
CA GLY A 557 49.46 65.17 -21.53
C GLY A 557 49.91 63.72 -21.40
N GLY A 558 50.40 63.16 -22.50
CA GLY A 558 50.99 61.83 -22.57
C GLY A 558 52.46 61.93 -22.99
N GLY A 559 53.30 61.02 -22.49
CA GLY A 559 54.69 60.94 -22.91
C GLY A 559 54.80 60.76 -24.42
N ILE A 560 55.42 61.71 -25.12
CA ILE A 560 55.82 61.53 -26.51
C ILE A 560 57.05 60.62 -26.49
N ASN A 561 56.86 59.36 -26.87
CA ASN A 561 57.97 58.51 -27.26
C ASN A 561 58.20 58.77 -28.76
N MET A 562 59.09 59.72 -29.08
CA MET A 562 59.56 59.94 -30.43
C MET A 562 60.93 59.29 -30.59
N GLY A 563 60.94 58.11 -31.22
CA GLY A 563 62.13 57.49 -31.84
C GLY A 563 63.11 56.85 -30.89
#